data_AF-A0A409VFZ4-F1
#
_entry.id   AF-A0A409VFZ4-F1
#
_cell.length_a   1.000
_cell.length_b   1.000
_cell.length_c   1.000
_cell.angle_alpha   90.00
_cell.angle_beta   90.00
_cell.angle_gamma   90.00
#
_symmetry.space_group_name_H-M   'P 1'
#
loop_
_entity.id
_entity.type
_entity.pdbx_description
1 polymer ?
#
loop_
_entity_poly.entity_id
_entity_poly.type
_entity_poly.pdbx_seq_one_letter_code
_entity_poly.pdbx_strand_id
1 'polypeptide(L)'
;MPLRSVPPPSSPMDSKLNLHLGIGSDAKITRHPEFYFADGSVVLIVEKVAFRVHQSVLSRHSEVFKGMWDMPQPPEAEVYDGCPAVVLLDSVRDFEDVMTVLYDSFYFDKLKPDSGLSNLITFISGILRISTKYSMVQLRNKCINIIQEKFPSTLAGCDAVLSKHTQYIPSEIVRIIPLARETNVPKVLPWAFYLCCHIEVDELMVNTALSWSDKALCLAGKEHLWKVQKTVSHSFMFEFKQAPGCANSCIRAVPQIGWQDCETLRRSPHPLEEYPDWNSLRVCVKCREHIKAQHREGREKVWQMLPGFFGLGTWEDICNDQNC
;
A
#
# COMPACT_ATOMS: atom_id res chain seq x y z
N MET A 1 -51.26 -42.38 1.71
CA MET A 1 -51.48 -41.20 0.84
C MET A 1 -50.30 -41.11 -0.11
N PRO A 2 -50.50 -41.35 -1.42
CA PRO A 2 -49.41 -41.38 -2.39
C PRO A 2 -49.09 -39.98 -2.93
N LEU A 3 -47.80 -39.82 -3.24
CA LEU A 3 -47.11 -38.65 -3.78
C LEU A 3 -47.73 -38.19 -5.11
N ARG A 4 -48.07 -36.90 -5.22
CA ARG A 4 -48.38 -36.25 -6.50
C ARG A 4 -47.08 -35.68 -7.09
N SER A 5 -46.77 -36.12 -8.30
CA SER A 5 -45.70 -35.65 -9.17
C SER A 5 -45.95 -34.22 -9.64
N VAL A 6 -44.94 -33.36 -9.48
CA VAL A 6 -44.91 -32.00 -10.05
C VAL A 6 -44.02 -32.06 -11.31
N PRO A 7 -44.48 -31.57 -12.48
CA PRO A 7 -43.71 -31.62 -13.73
C PRO A 7 -42.55 -30.60 -13.74
N PRO A 8 -41.49 -30.85 -14.53
CA PRO A 8 -40.30 -30.00 -14.56
C PRO A 8 -40.59 -28.67 -15.28
N PRO A 9 -39.97 -27.55 -14.85
CA PRO A 9 -40.08 -26.29 -15.58
C PRO A 9 -39.28 -26.35 -16.88
N SER A 10 -39.93 -25.90 -17.94
CA SER A 10 -39.43 -25.71 -19.30
C SER A 10 -38.23 -24.76 -19.36
N SER A 11 -37.19 -25.19 -20.07
CA SER A 11 -36.05 -24.37 -20.50
C SER A 11 -36.49 -23.31 -21.52
N PRO A 12 -36.07 -22.04 -21.37
CA PRO A 12 -35.92 -21.13 -22.49
C PRO A 12 -34.47 -21.11 -22.97
N MET A 13 -34.32 -21.48 -24.23
CA MET A 13 -33.15 -21.23 -25.08
C MET A 13 -32.74 -19.75 -25.09
N ASP A 14 -31.43 -19.56 -25.23
CA ASP A 14 -30.75 -18.46 -25.92
C ASP A 14 -31.22 -17.02 -25.63
N SER A 15 -30.55 -16.39 -24.67
CA SER A 15 -30.32 -14.94 -24.69
C SER A 15 -28.82 -14.68 -24.69
N LYS A 16 -28.24 -14.56 -25.90
CA LYS A 16 -26.95 -13.92 -26.08
C LYS A 16 -27.07 -12.49 -25.53
N LEU A 17 -26.38 -12.20 -24.42
CA LEU A 17 -26.12 -10.83 -23.99
C LEU A 17 -25.22 -10.18 -25.06
N ASN A 18 -25.84 -9.52 -26.03
CA ASN A 18 -25.17 -8.50 -26.81
C ASN A 18 -25.02 -7.26 -25.92
N LEU A 19 -23.86 -7.12 -25.30
CA LEU A 19 -23.45 -5.87 -24.64
C LEU A 19 -23.09 -4.85 -25.72
N HIS A 20 -24.10 -4.32 -26.42
CA HIS A 20 -23.95 -3.07 -27.17
C HIS A 20 -23.85 -1.94 -26.13
N LEU A 21 -22.62 -1.62 -25.71
CA LEU A 21 -22.34 -0.33 -25.10
C LEU A 21 -22.47 0.71 -26.21
N GLY A 22 -23.68 1.22 -26.37
CA GLY A 22 -23.96 2.34 -27.25
C GLY A 22 -23.04 3.50 -26.90
N ILE A 23 -22.21 3.89 -27.87
CA ILE A 23 -21.61 5.22 -27.91
C ILE A 23 -22.80 6.18 -27.89
N GLY A 24 -23.09 6.73 -26.71
CA GLY A 24 -24.09 7.77 -26.53
C GLY A 24 -23.75 8.93 -27.46
N SER A 25 -24.71 9.27 -28.30
CA SER A 25 -24.69 10.38 -29.23
C SER A 25 -24.24 11.69 -28.57
N ASP A 26 -23.22 12.31 -29.18
CA ASP A 26 -22.87 13.74 -29.16
C ASP A 26 -21.92 14.31 -28.07
N ALA A 27 -21.08 13.48 -27.44
CA ALA A 27 -19.89 13.99 -26.76
C ALA A 27 -18.67 13.96 -27.71
N LYS A 28 -18.21 15.13 -28.15
CA LYS A 28 -17.05 15.25 -29.05
C LYS A 28 -15.78 14.69 -28.38
N ILE A 29 -15.22 13.63 -28.96
CA ILE A 29 -13.90 13.10 -28.59
C ILE A 29 -12.83 14.12 -28.97
N THR A 30 -11.90 14.41 -28.07
CA THR A 30 -10.79 15.35 -28.30
C THR A 30 -9.47 14.59 -28.39
N ARG A 31 -8.58 15.02 -29.28
CA ARG A 31 -7.22 14.46 -29.40
C ARG A 31 -6.36 14.94 -28.24
N HIS A 32 -5.58 14.04 -27.63
CA HIS A 32 -4.60 14.43 -26.62
C HIS A 32 -3.54 15.36 -27.25
N PRO A 33 -3.10 16.44 -26.57
CA PRO A 33 -2.15 17.38 -27.17
C PRO A 33 -0.77 16.78 -27.45
N GLU A 34 -0.26 15.93 -26.56
CA GLU A 34 1.10 15.35 -26.67
C GLU A 34 1.10 13.91 -27.22
N PHE A 35 0.27 13.02 -26.67
CA PHE A 35 0.16 11.61 -27.07
C PHE A 35 -0.80 11.35 -28.24
N TYR A 36 -0.66 12.13 -29.32
CA TYR A 36 -1.41 11.92 -30.56
C TYR A 36 -0.46 11.92 -31.77
N PHE A 37 0.19 10.78 -31.98
CA PHE A 37 1.23 10.62 -32.97
C PHE A 37 0.66 10.41 -34.38
N ALA A 38 1.23 11.10 -35.37
CA ALA A 38 0.79 10.98 -36.76
C ALA A 38 1.04 9.57 -37.35
N ASP A 39 2.04 8.87 -36.83
CA ASP A 39 2.46 7.51 -37.17
C ASP A 39 1.93 6.44 -36.18
N GLY A 40 1.11 6.85 -35.19
CA GLY A 40 0.53 5.91 -34.24
C GLY A 40 -0.35 4.86 -34.93
N SER A 41 -0.24 3.61 -34.46
CA SER A 41 -0.86 2.43 -35.07
C SER A 41 -2.17 2.01 -34.40
N VAL A 42 -2.52 2.62 -33.27
CA VAL A 42 -3.79 2.38 -32.53
C VAL A 42 -4.27 3.68 -31.89
N VAL A 43 -5.59 3.82 -31.75
CA VAL A 43 -6.22 4.89 -30.98
C VAL A 43 -6.85 4.31 -29.72
N LEU A 44 -6.40 4.76 -28.55
CA LEU A 44 -7.00 4.42 -27.27
C LEU A 44 -7.87 5.60 -26.83
N ILE A 45 -9.16 5.35 -26.63
CA ILE A 45 -10.12 6.36 -26.18
C ILE A 45 -10.32 6.16 -24.69
N VAL A 46 -9.86 7.11 -23.89
CA VAL A 46 -10.00 7.12 -22.43
C VAL A 46 -10.94 8.27 -22.07
N GLU A 47 -12.06 7.97 -21.43
CA GLU A 47 -13.16 8.91 -21.20
C GLU A 47 -13.63 9.61 -22.51
N LYS A 48 -13.14 10.83 -22.79
CA LYS A 48 -13.43 11.60 -24.02
C LYS A 48 -12.16 12.05 -24.74
N VAL A 49 -11.02 11.45 -24.40
CA VAL A 49 -9.72 11.82 -24.94
C VAL A 49 -9.15 10.66 -25.76
N ALA A 50 -8.81 10.94 -27.01
CA ALA A 50 -8.17 9.99 -27.90
C ALA A 50 -6.64 10.12 -27.81
N PHE A 51 -5.99 8.99 -27.56
CA PHE A 51 -4.53 8.82 -27.55
C PHE A 51 -4.16 7.99 -28.78
N ARG A 52 -3.47 8.60 -29.76
CA ARG A 52 -3.00 7.87 -30.94
C ARG A 52 -1.55 7.48 -30.71
N VAL A 53 -1.31 6.20 -30.43
CA VAL A 53 -0.04 5.67 -29.91
C VAL A 53 0.40 4.40 -30.66
N HIS A 54 1.56 3.85 -30.30
CA HIS A 54 2.17 2.71 -30.97
C HIS A 54 1.87 1.40 -30.25
N GLN A 55 1.25 0.44 -30.95
CA GLN A 55 1.02 -0.91 -30.40
C GLN A 55 2.32 -1.56 -29.96
N SER A 56 3.41 -1.42 -30.72
CA SER A 56 4.71 -2.01 -30.41
C SER A 56 5.29 -1.50 -29.08
N VAL A 57 5.06 -0.23 -28.73
CA VAL A 57 5.48 0.33 -27.44
C VAL A 57 4.65 -0.27 -26.32
N LEU A 58 3.32 -0.29 -26.46
CA LEU A 58 2.43 -0.88 -25.46
C LEU A 58 2.72 -2.37 -25.24
N SER A 59 2.86 -3.15 -26.31
CA SER A 59 3.15 -4.59 -26.25
C SER A 59 4.49 -4.92 -25.63
N ARG A 60 5.48 -4.02 -25.75
CA ARG A 60 6.79 -4.21 -25.10
C ARG A 60 6.68 -4.15 -23.58
N HIS A 61 5.72 -3.37 -23.06
CA HIS A 61 5.59 -3.08 -21.64
C HIS A 61 4.37 -3.75 -21.00
N SER A 62 3.43 -4.30 -21.76
CA SER A 62 2.18 -4.87 -21.25
C SER A 62 1.82 -6.16 -21.98
N GLU A 63 1.74 -7.25 -21.23
CA GLU A 63 1.25 -8.54 -21.75
C GLU A 63 -0.26 -8.46 -22.09
N VAL A 64 -1.03 -7.63 -21.39
CA VAL A 64 -2.45 -7.41 -21.67
C VAL A 64 -2.65 -6.77 -23.04
N PHE A 65 -1.92 -5.68 -23.32
CA PHE A 65 -2.00 -5.04 -24.63
C PHE A 65 -1.46 -5.95 -25.72
N LYS A 66 -0.33 -6.62 -25.49
CA LYS A 66 0.22 -7.59 -26.46
C LYS A 66 -0.81 -8.66 -26.84
N GLY A 67 -1.44 -9.29 -25.86
CA GLY A 67 -2.50 -10.28 -26.09
C GLY A 67 -3.74 -9.71 -26.75
N MET A 68 -4.09 -8.44 -26.47
CA MET A 68 -5.22 -7.75 -27.12
C MET A 68 -5.03 -7.62 -28.64
N TRP A 69 -3.78 -7.48 -29.11
CA TRP A 69 -3.48 -7.36 -30.54
C TRP A 69 -3.36 -8.70 -31.25
N ASP A 70 -2.99 -9.76 -30.52
CA ASP A 70 -2.88 -11.12 -31.07
C ASP A 70 -4.25 -11.78 -31.28
N MET A 71 -5.30 -11.22 -30.68
CA MET A 71 -6.68 -11.70 -30.82
C MET A 71 -7.30 -11.29 -32.16
N PRO A 72 -8.00 -12.20 -32.88
CA PRO A 72 -8.74 -11.86 -34.09
C PRO A 72 -9.79 -10.78 -33.81
N GLN A 73 -9.68 -9.64 -34.47
CA GLN A 73 -10.67 -8.56 -34.33
C GLN A 73 -11.92 -8.88 -35.16
N PRO A 74 -13.13 -8.60 -34.64
CA PRO A 74 -14.35 -8.74 -35.43
C PRO A 74 -14.33 -7.80 -36.64
N PRO A 75 -15.06 -8.11 -37.73
CA PRO A 75 -15.12 -7.27 -38.93
C PRO A 75 -15.62 -5.83 -38.67
N GLU A 76 -16.36 -5.66 -37.57
CA GLU A 76 -16.97 -4.41 -37.11
C GLU A 76 -16.08 -3.65 -36.11
N ALA A 77 -14.78 -3.96 -36.06
CA ALA A 77 -13.85 -3.27 -35.16
C ALA A 77 -13.95 -1.76 -35.35
N GLU A 78 -14.10 -1.05 -34.23
CA GLU A 78 -14.21 0.41 -34.24
C GLU A 78 -12.92 1.02 -34.79
N VAL A 79 -13.06 1.99 -35.69
CA VAL A 79 -11.95 2.72 -36.30
C VAL A 79 -12.09 4.20 -35.97
N TYR A 80 -11.00 4.83 -35.56
CA TYR A 80 -10.93 6.27 -35.30
C TYR A 80 -9.73 6.85 -36.04
N ASP A 81 -9.97 7.89 -36.86
CA ASP A 81 -8.94 8.52 -37.72
C ASP A 81 -8.11 7.51 -38.55
N GLY A 82 -8.75 6.43 -39.01
CA GLY A 82 -8.12 5.41 -39.86
C GLY A 82 -7.27 4.37 -39.11
N CYS A 83 -7.27 4.38 -37.78
CA CYS A 83 -6.61 3.36 -36.95
C CYS A 83 -7.63 2.55 -36.14
N PRO A 84 -7.33 1.28 -35.80
CA PRO A 84 -8.12 0.53 -34.83
C PRO A 84 -8.29 1.33 -33.53
N ALA A 85 -9.50 1.40 -33.02
CA ALA A 85 -9.86 2.14 -31.83
C ALA A 85 -10.26 1.18 -30.69
N VAL A 86 -9.82 1.49 -29.48
CA VAL A 86 -10.20 0.74 -28.27
C VAL A 86 -10.62 1.73 -27.19
N VAL A 87 -11.83 1.58 -26.67
CA VAL A 87 -12.32 2.37 -25.53
C VAL A 87 -11.85 1.72 -24.23
N LEU A 88 -11.21 2.50 -23.37
CA LEU A 88 -10.73 2.10 -22.06
C LEU A 88 -11.51 2.81 -20.96
N LEU A 89 -11.77 2.12 -19.85
CA LEU A 89 -12.54 2.62 -18.71
C LEU A 89 -11.63 3.26 -17.63
N ASP A 90 -10.50 3.81 -18.04
CA ASP A 90 -9.50 4.41 -17.14
C ASP A 90 -9.73 5.91 -16.95
N SER A 91 -9.05 6.46 -15.95
CA SER A 91 -8.90 7.92 -15.79
C SER A 91 -7.93 8.44 -16.84
N VAL A 92 -8.31 9.54 -17.52
CA VAL A 92 -7.42 10.22 -18.49
C VAL A 92 -6.09 10.61 -17.83
N ARG A 93 -6.16 11.13 -16.60
CA ARG A 93 -4.97 11.54 -15.83
C ARG A 93 -4.03 10.37 -15.55
N ASP A 94 -4.57 9.25 -15.07
CA ASP A 94 -3.75 8.08 -14.72
C ASP A 94 -3.14 7.45 -15.98
N PHE A 95 -3.87 7.49 -17.10
CA PHE A 95 -3.40 7.01 -18.39
C PHE A 95 -2.30 7.91 -18.97
N GLU A 96 -2.45 9.24 -18.85
CA GLU A 96 -1.43 10.23 -19.22
C GLU A 96 -0.12 10.04 -18.45
N ASP A 97 -0.20 9.76 -17.13
CA ASP A 97 0.98 9.44 -16.31
C ASP A 97 1.77 8.25 -16.89
N VAL A 98 1.09 7.17 -17.31
CA VAL A 98 1.76 6.02 -17.93
C VAL A 98 2.27 6.32 -19.33
N MET A 99 1.51 7.04 -20.17
CA MET A 99 2.00 7.42 -21.49
C MET A 99 3.27 8.26 -21.38
N THR A 100 3.32 9.18 -20.43
CA THR A 100 4.52 9.98 -20.17
C THR A 100 5.71 9.09 -19.83
N VAL A 101 5.55 8.12 -18.93
CA VAL A 101 6.62 7.18 -18.56
C VAL A 101 7.08 6.32 -19.76
N LEU A 102 6.17 5.90 -20.62
CA LEU A 102 6.49 5.02 -21.76
C LEU A 102 7.24 5.75 -22.88
N TYR A 103 7.02 7.05 -23.03
CA TYR A 103 7.65 7.86 -24.08
C TYR A 103 8.79 8.77 -23.57
N ASP A 104 8.91 8.96 -22.26
CA ASP A 104 10.03 9.67 -21.60
C ASP A 104 10.78 8.74 -20.64
N SER A 105 11.88 8.16 -21.13
CA SER A 105 12.76 7.26 -20.37
C SER A 105 13.32 7.87 -19.07
N PHE A 106 13.40 9.20 -18.98
CA PHE A 106 13.94 9.93 -17.83
C PHE A 106 12.84 10.46 -16.91
N TYR A 107 11.57 10.09 -17.13
CA TYR A 107 10.46 10.64 -16.36
C TYR A 107 10.60 10.41 -14.84
N PHE A 108 11.06 9.22 -14.44
CA PHE A 108 11.28 8.89 -13.03
C PHE A 108 12.41 9.70 -12.38
N ASP A 109 13.37 10.21 -13.16
CA ASP A 109 14.48 11.02 -12.64
C ASP A 109 14.00 12.41 -12.20
N LYS A 110 12.77 12.80 -12.60
CA LYS A 110 12.10 14.01 -12.12
C LYS A 110 11.62 13.88 -10.68
N LEU A 111 11.48 12.66 -10.15
CA LEU A 111 11.17 12.43 -8.74
C LEU A 111 12.43 12.57 -7.89
N LYS A 112 12.56 13.68 -7.16
CA LYS A 112 13.74 13.91 -6.33
C LYS A 112 13.73 13.01 -5.08
N PRO A 113 14.88 12.53 -4.59
CA PRO A 113 14.96 11.66 -3.40
C PRO A 113 14.39 12.30 -2.11
N ASP A 114 14.43 13.62 -2.02
CA ASP A 114 13.93 14.43 -0.91
C ASP A 114 12.46 14.86 -1.07
N SER A 115 11.77 14.38 -2.12
CA SER A 115 10.36 14.68 -2.34
C SER A 115 9.52 14.26 -1.12
N GLY A 116 8.65 15.17 -0.68
CA GLY A 116 7.65 14.89 0.35
C GLY A 116 6.73 13.74 -0.05
N LEU A 117 6.13 13.07 0.94
CA LEU A 117 5.36 11.86 0.72
C LEU A 117 4.13 12.13 -0.17
N SER A 118 3.45 13.27 -0.02
CA SER A 118 2.34 13.64 -0.91
C SER A 118 2.75 13.73 -2.38
N ASN A 119 3.91 14.33 -2.68
CA ASN A 119 4.42 14.44 -4.05
C ASN A 119 4.78 13.07 -4.61
N LEU A 120 5.45 12.23 -3.81
CA LEU A 120 5.77 10.86 -4.19
C LEU A 120 4.53 10.04 -4.51
N ILE A 121 3.53 10.04 -3.60
CA ILE A 121 2.27 9.30 -3.82
C ILE A 121 1.59 9.83 -5.08
N THR A 122 1.49 11.15 -5.25
CA THR A 122 0.84 11.75 -6.40
C THR A 122 1.53 11.38 -7.72
N PHE A 123 2.86 11.36 -7.73
CA PHE A 123 3.67 11.01 -8.90
C PHE A 123 3.47 9.56 -9.36
N ILE A 124 3.37 8.61 -8.43
CA ILE A 124 3.29 7.18 -8.77
C ILE A 124 1.85 6.66 -8.87
N SER A 125 0.85 7.39 -8.37
CA SER A 125 -0.52 6.85 -8.21
C SER A 125 -1.15 6.41 -9.53
N GLY A 126 -1.06 7.22 -10.58
CA GLY A 126 -1.59 6.86 -11.89
C GLY A 126 -0.80 5.74 -12.54
N ILE A 127 0.54 5.84 -12.46
CA ILE A 127 1.47 4.83 -12.98
C ILE A 127 1.20 3.46 -12.36
N LEU A 128 1.06 3.39 -11.04
CA LEU A 128 0.86 2.14 -10.31
C LEU A 128 -0.48 1.50 -10.63
N ARG A 129 -1.57 2.28 -10.76
CA ARG A 129 -2.90 1.75 -11.12
C ARG A 129 -2.91 1.14 -12.51
N ILE A 130 -2.48 1.91 -13.52
CA ILE A 130 -2.49 1.46 -14.92
C ILE A 130 -1.48 0.32 -15.12
N SER A 131 -0.27 0.42 -14.56
CA SER A 131 0.72 -0.67 -14.65
C SER A 131 0.25 -1.95 -13.97
N THR A 132 -0.54 -1.86 -12.90
CA THR A 132 -1.17 -3.04 -12.28
C THR A 132 -2.28 -3.61 -13.17
N LYS A 133 -3.21 -2.77 -13.65
CA LYS A 133 -4.34 -3.20 -14.48
C LYS A 133 -3.92 -3.86 -15.80
N TYR A 134 -2.87 -3.33 -16.42
CA TYR A 134 -2.38 -3.77 -17.74
C TYR A 134 -1.14 -4.67 -17.65
N SER A 135 -0.84 -5.24 -16.48
CA SER A 135 0.29 -6.15 -16.24
C SER A 135 1.63 -5.64 -16.77
N MET A 136 1.94 -4.36 -16.50
CA MET A 136 3.21 -3.73 -16.85
C MET A 136 4.24 -3.93 -15.75
N VAL A 137 4.74 -5.16 -15.63
CA VAL A 137 5.52 -5.67 -14.48
C VAL A 137 6.71 -4.77 -14.12
N GLN A 138 7.50 -4.31 -15.10
CA GLN A 138 8.69 -3.50 -14.83
C GLN A 138 8.33 -2.12 -14.27
N LEU A 139 7.32 -1.46 -14.85
CA LEU A 139 6.83 -0.15 -14.37
C LEU A 139 6.22 -0.28 -12.98
N ARG A 140 5.42 -1.32 -12.78
CA ARG A 140 4.78 -1.63 -11.50
C ARG A 140 5.83 -1.83 -10.40
N ASN A 141 6.83 -2.67 -10.64
CA ASN A 141 7.90 -2.95 -9.69
C ASN A 141 8.73 -1.69 -9.37
N LYS A 142 8.97 -0.82 -10.37
CA LYS A 142 9.65 0.46 -10.14
C LYS A 142 8.86 1.34 -9.15
N CYS A 143 7.54 1.43 -9.32
CA CYS A 143 6.68 2.18 -8.39
C CYS A 143 6.67 1.55 -6.98
N ILE A 144 6.58 0.22 -6.87
CA ILE A 144 6.63 -0.48 -5.57
C ILE A 144 7.93 -0.21 -4.84
N ASN A 145 9.07 -0.30 -5.55
CA ASN A 145 10.38 -0.06 -4.94
C ASN A 145 10.46 1.36 -4.36
N ILE A 146 9.95 2.36 -5.07
CA ILE A 146 9.89 3.76 -4.60
C ILE A 146 9.03 3.87 -3.32
N ILE A 147 7.87 3.22 -3.26
CA ILE A 147 7.02 3.26 -2.06
C ILE A 147 7.73 2.56 -0.88
N GLN A 148 8.34 1.41 -1.13
CA GLN A 148 8.97 0.60 -0.09
C GLN A 148 10.20 1.24 0.55
N GLU A 149 10.80 2.26 -0.08
CA GLU A 149 11.82 3.10 0.56
C GLU A 149 11.26 3.93 1.73
N LYS A 150 9.97 4.27 1.68
CA LYS A 150 9.27 5.04 2.73
C LYS A 150 8.38 4.15 3.61
N PHE A 151 7.92 3.02 3.07
CA PHE A 151 7.08 2.02 3.74
C PHE A 151 7.75 0.64 3.70
N PRO A 152 8.81 0.46 4.50
CA PRO A 152 9.59 -0.77 4.50
C PRO A 152 8.78 -1.96 4.99
N SER A 153 9.11 -3.14 4.47
CA SER A 153 8.56 -4.43 4.87
C SER A 153 9.55 -5.25 5.71
N THR A 154 10.52 -4.60 6.35
CA THR A 154 11.45 -5.22 7.31
C THR A 154 11.70 -4.29 8.50
N LEU A 155 11.98 -4.86 9.67
CA LEU A 155 12.29 -4.08 10.87
C LEU A 155 13.52 -3.18 10.67
N ALA A 156 14.58 -3.71 10.04
CA ALA A 156 15.78 -2.94 9.73
C ALA A 156 15.49 -1.77 8.77
N GLY A 157 14.57 -1.95 7.82
CA GLY A 157 14.10 -0.85 6.97
C GLY A 157 13.36 0.22 7.77
N CYS A 158 12.54 -0.18 8.74
CA CYS A 158 11.86 0.77 9.64
C CYS A 158 12.88 1.58 10.46
N ASP A 159 13.91 0.94 11.00
CA ASP A 159 15.01 1.64 11.70
C ASP A 159 15.73 2.64 10.79
N ALA A 160 15.99 2.25 9.54
CA ALA A 160 16.60 3.14 8.54
C ALA A 160 15.70 4.32 8.17
N VAL A 161 14.38 4.16 8.27
CA VAL A 161 13.41 5.24 8.04
C VAL A 161 13.32 6.17 9.26
N LEU A 162 13.19 5.61 10.47
CA LEU A 162 13.09 6.37 11.72
C LEU A 162 14.35 7.19 11.99
N SER A 163 15.54 6.64 11.71
CA SER A 163 16.81 7.34 11.87
C SER A 163 16.96 8.59 10.99
N LYS A 164 16.17 8.71 9.91
CA LYS A 164 16.15 9.92 9.06
C LYS A 164 15.36 11.07 9.67
N HIS A 165 14.70 10.88 10.83
CA HIS A 165 13.89 11.90 11.51
C HIS A 165 12.86 12.58 10.58
N THR A 166 12.32 11.82 9.63
CA THR A 166 11.37 12.36 8.65
C THR A 166 10.07 12.69 9.38
N GLN A 167 9.68 13.96 9.41
CA GLN A 167 8.36 14.34 9.89
C GLN A 167 7.32 13.96 8.84
N TYR A 168 6.51 12.95 9.15
CA TYR A 168 5.37 12.60 8.33
C TYR A 168 4.21 13.52 8.65
N ILE A 169 3.58 14.07 7.61
CA ILE A 169 2.30 14.75 7.75
C ILE A 169 1.22 13.64 7.77
N PRO A 170 0.40 13.54 8.84
CA PRO A 170 -0.66 12.53 8.96
C PRO A 170 -1.53 12.34 7.71
N SER A 171 -1.96 13.45 7.09
CA SER A 171 -2.79 13.45 5.88
C SER A 171 -2.13 12.84 4.64
N GLU A 172 -0.81 12.65 4.65
CA GLU A 172 -0.07 12.05 3.55
C GLU A 172 0.02 10.52 3.70
N ILE A 173 0.18 10.03 4.95
CA ILE A 173 0.28 8.60 5.25
C ILE A 173 -1.02 7.90 4.85
N VAL A 174 -2.17 8.45 5.21
CA VAL A 174 -3.50 7.86 4.98
C VAL A 174 -3.81 7.55 3.52
N ARG A 175 -3.21 8.28 2.56
CA ARG A 175 -3.44 8.08 1.12
C ARG A 175 -2.79 6.80 0.58
N ILE A 176 -1.77 6.27 1.25
CA ILE A 176 -1.08 5.07 0.77
C ILE A 176 -1.90 3.80 0.98
N ILE A 177 -2.76 3.76 2.01
CA ILE A 177 -3.57 2.58 2.34
C ILE A 177 -4.55 2.23 1.22
N PRO A 178 -5.43 3.14 0.74
CA PRO A 178 -6.33 2.83 -0.36
C PRO A 178 -5.57 2.53 -1.65
N LEU A 179 -4.46 3.24 -1.92
CA LEU A 179 -3.61 2.97 -3.09
C LEU A 179 -3.01 1.56 -3.05
N ALA A 180 -2.45 1.15 -1.91
CA ALA A 180 -1.88 -0.18 -1.74
C ALA A 180 -2.94 -1.28 -1.88
N ARG A 181 -4.16 -1.06 -1.38
CA ARG A 181 -5.27 -2.01 -1.52
C ARG A 181 -5.74 -2.11 -2.97
N GLU A 182 -5.96 -1.00 -3.66
CA GLU A 182 -6.47 -1.00 -5.04
C GLU A 182 -5.45 -1.57 -6.05
N THR A 183 -4.15 -1.47 -5.77
CA THR A 183 -3.08 -1.95 -6.68
C THR A 183 -2.39 -3.23 -6.22
N ASN A 184 -2.95 -3.94 -5.24
CA ASN A 184 -2.40 -5.17 -4.66
C ASN A 184 -0.91 -5.04 -4.22
N VAL A 185 -0.59 -4.04 -3.39
CA VAL A 185 0.74 -3.83 -2.80
C VAL A 185 0.67 -4.00 -1.28
N PRO A 186 0.33 -5.18 -0.74
CA PRO A 186 0.07 -5.35 0.68
C PRO A 186 1.32 -5.17 1.56
N LYS A 187 2.54 -5.30 1.04
CA LYS A 187 3.78 -5.18 1.84
C LYS A 187 3.97 -3.83 2.52
N VAL A 188 3.33 -2.77 2.01
CA VAL A 188 3.45 -1.42 2.58
C VAL A 188 2.41 -1.17 3.68
N LEU A 189 1.36 -1.99 3.75
CA LEU A 189 0.22 -1.78 4.64
C LEU A 189 0.57 -1.87 6.14
N PRO A 190 1.35 -2.85 6.63
CA PRO A 190 1.62 -2.96 8.07
C PRO A 190 2.31 -1.70 8.63
N TRP A 191 3.29 -1.16 7.90
CA TRP A 191 3.97 0.08 8.31
C TRP A 191 3.07 1.31 8.12
N ALA A 192 2.29 1.38 7.05
CA ALA A 192 1.34 2.48 6.85
C ALA A 192 0.30 2.56 8.00
N PHE A 193 -0.27 1.42 8.39
CA PHE A 193 -1.18 1.35 9.53
C PHE A 193 -0.50 1.65 10.86
N TYR A 194 0.74 1.18 11.08
CA TYR A 194 1.54 1.54 12.24
C TYR A 194 1.65 3.07 12.36
N LEU A 195 2.05 3.75 11.29
CA LEU A 195 2.16 5.21 11.26
C LEU A 195 0.80 5.90 11.51
N CYS A 196 -0.30 5.37 10.94
CA CYS A 196 -1.64 5.91 11.17
C CYS A 196 -2.11 5.79 12.64
N CYS A 197 -1.56 4.87 13.45
CA CYS A 197 -1.90 4.76 14.88
C CYS A 197 -1.45 5.99 15.69
N HIS A 198 -0.54 6.80 15.14
CA HIS A 198 -0.01 8.01 15.77
C HIS A 198 -0.75 9.29 15.35
N ILE A 199 -1.77 9.17 14.49
CA ILE A 199 -2.65 10.29 14.14
C ILE A 199 -3.62 10.53 15.30
N GLU A 200 -3.87 11.80 15.62
CA GLU A 200 -4.86 12.17 16.64
C GLU A 200 -6.26 11.70 16.24
N VAL A 201 -7.05 11.26 17.23
CA VAL A 201 -8.35 10.61 16.97
C VAL A 201 -9.25 11.54 16.15
N ASP A 202 -9.39 12.80 16.54
CA ASP A 202 -10.25 13.75 15.85
C ASP A 202 -9.83 13.96 14.38
N GLU A 203 -8.51 14.02 14.11
CA GLU A 203 -7.97 14.13 12.75
C GLU A 203 -8.23 12.87 11.92
N LEU A 204 -8.04 11.68 12.52
CA LEU A 204 -8.32 10.40 11.88
C LEU A 204 -9.82 10.26 11.54
N MET A 205 -10.71 10.72 12.44
CA MET A 205 -12.16 10.60 12.26
C MET A 205 -12.68 11.47 11.11
N VAL A 206 -12.18 12.69 10.95
CA VAL A 206 -12.59 13.59 9.84
C VAL A 206 -11.91 13.26 8.51
N ASN A 207 -10.88 12.42 8.51
CA ASN A 207 -10.18 12.02 7.29
C ASN A 207 -11.12 11.32 6.28
N THR A 208 -11.11 11.75 5.02
CA THR A 208 -11.97 11.17 3.98
C THR A 208 -11.30 10.11 3.11
N ALA A 209 -9.97 9.96 3.21
CA ALA A 209 -9.20 9.02 2.41
C ALA A 209 -9.33 7.58 2.94
N LEU A 210 -9.44 7.40 4.26
CA LEU A 210 -9.62 6.08 4.88
C LEU A 210 -11.08 5.69 4.98
N SER A 211 -11.34 4.41 4.70
CA SER A 211 -12.64 3.80 4.99
C SER A 211 -12.88 3.75 6.50
N TRP A 212 -14.16 3.63 6.91
CA TRP A 212 -14.50 3.41 8.32
C TRP A 212 -13.86 2.15 8.90
N SER A 213 -13.69 1.11 8.07
CA SER A 213 -12.99 -0.12 8.46
C SER A 213 -11.51 0.15 8.76
N ASP A 214 -10.80 0.87 7.88
CA ASP A 214 -9.39 1.18 8.07
C ASP A 214 -9.17 2.10 9.28
N LYS A 215 -10.08 3.05 9.53
CA LYS A 215 -10.06 3.88 10.76
C LYS A 215 -10.19 3.02 12.02
N ALA A 216 -11.13 2.07 12.03
CA ALA A 216 -11.31 1.15 13.14
C ALA A 216 -10.05 0.28 13.37
N LEU A 217 -9.39 -0.16 12.29
CA LEU A 217 -8.11 -0.88 12.38
C LEU A 217 -7.00 -0.02 12.98
N CYS A 218 -6.91 1.27 12.66
CA CYS A 218 -5.93 2.18 13.27
C CYS A 218 -6.18 2.34 14.78
N LEU A 219 -7.44 2.53 15.19
CA LEU A 219 -7.81 2.67 16.60
C LEU A 219 -7.56 1.38 17.40
N ALA A 220 -7.97 0.23 16.87
CA ALA A 220 -7.70 -1.07 17.48
C ALA A 220 -6.20 -1.38 17.50
N GLY A 221 -5.51 -1.06 16.41
CA GLY A 221 -4.06 -1.18 16.28
C GLY A 221 -3.32 -0.42 17.36
N LYS A 222 -3.72 0.82 17.67
CA LYS A 222 -3.14 1.61 18.77
C LYS A 222 -3.22 0.88 20.12
N GLU A 223 -4.36 0.26 20.43
CA GLU A 223 -4.51 -0.54 21.65
C GLU A 223 -3.61 -1.80 21.63
N HIS A 224 -3.49 -2.46 20.48
CA HIS A 224 -2.57 -3.59 20.31
C HIS A 224 -1.10 -3.17 20.49
N LEU A 225 -0.68 -2.06 19.87
CA LEU A 225 0.67 -1.50 19.97
C LEU A 225 1.01 -1.17 21.42
N TRP A 226 0.10 -0.52 22.14
CA TRP A 226 0.27 -0.24 23.56
C TRP A 226 0.44 -1.52 24.38
N LYS A 227 -0.44 -2.52 24.17
CA LYS A 227 -0.37 -3.80 24.87
C LYS A 227 1.00 -4.46 24.67
N VAL A 228 1.47 -4.56 23.44
CA VAL A 228 2.73 -5.25 23.15
C VAL A 228 3.96 -4.43 23.51
N GLN A 229 3.88 -3.09 23.52
CA GLN A 229 4.94 -2.27 24.11
C GLN A 229 5.14 -2.64 25.57
N LYS A 230 4.04 -2.65 26.34
CA LYS A 230 4.06 -2.95 27.77
C LYS A 230 4.50 -4.39 28.08
N THR A 231 4.07 -5.38 27.29
CA THR A 231 4.27 -6.79 27.65
C THR A 231 5.37 -7.50 26.86
N VAL A 232 5.86 -6.92 25.77
CA VAL A 232 6.83 -7.56 24.86
C VAL A 232 8.09 -6.70 24.75
N SER A 233 8.07 -5.62 23.97
CA SER A 233 9.31 -4.90 23.62
C SER A 233 9.87 -4.02 24.74
N HIS A 234 9.02 -3.45 25.59
CA HIS A 234 9.41 -2.60 26.72
C HIS A 234 8.99 -3.21 28.06
N SER A 235 8.82 -4.54 28.10
CA SER A 235 8.40 -5.25 29.32
C SER A 235 9.29 -4.98 30.53
N PHE A 236 10.59 -4.75 30.32
CA PHE A 236 11.53 -4.38 31.38
C PHE A 236 11.18 -3.08 32.12
N MET A 237 10.39 -2.18 31.53
CA MET A 237 9.93 -0.93 32.17
C MET A 237 8.77 -1.16 33.15
N PHE A 238 8.07 -2.29 33.03
CA PHE A 238 6.87 -2.61 33.83
C PHE A 238 7.09 -3.81 34.75
N GLU A 239 7.85 -4.80 34.29
CA GLU A 239 8.18 -6.01 35.03
C GLU A 239 9.67 -6.32 34.83
N PHE A 240 10.52 -5.56 35.51
CA PHE A 240 11.97 -5.74 35.43
C PHE A 240 12.36 -7.14 35.96
N LYS A 241 13.11 -7.90 35.15
CA LYS A 241 13.66 -9.20 35.52
C LYS A 241 15.18 -9.11 35.62
N GLN A 242 15.71 -9.47 36.78
CA GLN A 242 17.14 -9.42 37.05
C GLN A 242 17.89 -10.48 36.23
N ALA A 243 19.02 -10.08 35.62
CA ALA A 243 19.84 -11.00 34.84
C ALA A 243 20.42 -12.14 35.71
N PRO A 244 20.57 -13.36 35.15
CA PRO A 244 21.33 -14.42 35.78
C PRO A 244 22.73 -13.95 36.18
N GLY A 245 23.11 -14.16 37.44
CA GLY A 245 24.43 -13.76 37.95
C GLY A 245 24.62 -12.26 38.21
N CYS A 246 23.53 -11.50 38.36
CA CYS A 246 23.59 -10.13 38.87
C CYS A 246 23.89 -10.10 40.38
N ALA A 247 24.98 -9.40 40.75
CA ALA A 247 25.45 -9.27 42.14
C ALA A 247 24.87 -8.04 42.89
N ASN A 248 24.30 -7.08 42.16
CA ASN A 248 23.94 -5.76 42.72
C ASN A 248 22.46 -5.65 43.13
N SER A 249 21.70 -6.76 43.15
CA SER A 249 20.26 -6.77 43.46
C SER A 249 19.47 -5.70 42.69
N CYS A 250 19.74 -5.56 41.40
CA CYS A 250 19.20 -4.48 40.55
C CYS A 250 17.67 -4.43 40.49
N ILE A 251 16.97 -5.51 40.87
CA ILE A 251 15.51 -5.53 41.00
C ILE A 251 14.95 -4.41 41.90
N ARG A 252 15.73 -3.96 42.89
CA ARG A 252 15.33 -2.87 43.81
C ARG A 252 15.67 -1.47 43.29
N ALA A 253 16.46 -1.38 42.22
CA ALA A 253 17.02 -0.14 41.71
C ALA A 253 16.19 0.48 40.58
N VAL A 254 15.38 -0.31 39.87
CA VAL A 254 14.58 0.17 38.74
C VAL A 254 13.31 0.81 39.27
N PRO A 255 13.14 2.14 39.11
CA PRO A 255 11.88 2.80 39.44
C PRO A 255 10.77 2.21 38.58
N GLN A 256 9.63 1.89 39.19
CA GLN A 256 8.45 1.57 38.42
C GLN A 256 8.03 2.82 37.64
N ILE A 257 7.66 2.64 36.37
CA ILE A 257 7.17 3.74 35.54
C ILE A 257 6.00 4.44 36.23
N GLY A 258 6.05 5.78 36.29
CA GLY A 258 4.99 6.57 36.90
C GLY A 258 3.68 6.46 36.10
N TRP A 259 2.54 6.73 36.74
CA TRP A 259 1.25 6.73 36.05
C TRP A 259 1.22 7.75 34.88
N GLN A 260 1.79 8.93 35.07
CA GLN A 260 1.86 9.96 34.02
C GLN A 260 2.71 9.54 32.81
N ASP A 261 3.85 8.89 33.06
CA ASP A 261 4.71 8.35 32.00
C ASP A 261 3.99 7.21 31.25
N CYS A 262 3.28 6.35 31.99
CA CYS A 262 2.47 5.27 31.43
C CYS A 262 1.35 5.81 30.52
N GLU A 263 0.63 6.84 30.94
CA GLU A 263 -0.39 7.50 30.11
C GLU A 263 0.20 8.17 28.88
N THR A 264 1.39 8.77 29.01
CA THR A 264 2.09 9.38 27.87
C THR A 264 2.47 8.33 26.83
N LEU A 265 3.04 7.20 27.25
CA LEU A 265 3.35 6.07 26.35
C LEU A 265 2.07 5.45 25.76
N ARG A 266 0.98 5.37 26.51
CA ARG A 266 -0.31 4.88 26.01
C ARG A 266 -0.87 5.78 24.89
N ARG A 267 -0.71 7.10 25.00
CA ARG A 267 -1.19 8.07 23.98
C ARG A 267 -0.44 7.95 22.66
N SER A 268 0.83 7.59 22.69
CA SER A 268 1.62 7.34 21.48
C SER A 268 2.52 6.13 21.69
N PRO A 269 2.03 4.90 21.45
CA PRO A 269 2.80 3.70 21.70
C PRO A 269 3.77 3.41 20.55
N HIS A 270 5.07 3.36 20.85
CA HIS A 270 6.15 3.07 19.90
C HIS A 270 6.86 1.74 20.23
N PRO A 271 6.18 0.58 20.17
CA PRO A 271 6.77 -0.70 20.55
C PRO A 271 7.92 -1.12 19.62
N LEU A 272 8.03 -0.53 18.43
CA LEU A 272 9.06 -0.84 17.44
C LEU A 272 10.24 0.13 17.49
N GLU A 273 10.22 1.18 18.31
CA GLU A 273 11.38 2.08 18.45
C GLU A 273 12.43 1.51 19.41
N GLU A 274 13.69 1.88 19.17
CA GLU A 274 14.79 1.55 20.07
C GLU A 274 14.69 2.40 21.34
N TYR A 275 14.90 1.79 22.50
CA TYR A 275 14.91 2.53 23.75
C TYR A 275 16.17 3.42 23.85
N PRO A 276 16.03 4.75 24.03
CA PRO A 276 17.13 5.68 23.82
C PRO A 276 18.11 5.80 25.01
N ASP A 277 17.67 5.50 26.23
CA ASP A 277 18.43 5.84 27.44
C ASP A 277 18.65 4.66 28.39
N TRP A 278 19.46 3.70 27.94
CA TRP A 278 19.89 2.56 28.76
C TRP A 278 20.69 2.94 30.01
N ASN A 279 21.28 4.14 30.05
CA ASN A 279 22.16 4.56 31.13
C ASN A 279 21.37 5.10 32.33
N SER A 280 20.19 5.69 32.11
CA SER A 280 19.29 6.15 33.17
C SER A 280 18.76 5.04 34.09
N LEU A 281 18.72 3.79 33.63
CA LEU A 281 18.14 2.67 34.36
C LEU A 281 18.92 2.27 35.63
N ARG A 282 20.13 2.82 35.84
CA ARG A 282 20.97 2.61 37.04
C ARG A 282 21.18 1.14 37.45
N VAL A 283 21.15 0.22 36.47
CA VAL A 283 21.41 -1.21 36.68
C VAL A 283 22.87 -1.58 36.36
N CYS A 284 23.32 -2.72 36.89
CA CYS A 284 24.64 -3.27 36.59
C CYS A 284 24.77 -3.66 35.11
N VAL A 285 26.00 -3.80 34.62
CA VAL A 285 26.30 -4.12 33.21
C VAL A 285 25.59 -5.40 32.76
N LYS A 286 25.59 -6.46 33.56
CA LYS A 286 24.91 -7.72 33.22
C LYS A 286 23.40 -7.54 33.02
N CYS A 287 22.75 -6.78 33.91
CA CYS A 287 21.32 -6.49 33.78
C CYS A 287 21.03 -5.62 32.55
N ARG A 288 21.90 -4.64 32.26
CA ARG A 288 21.76 -3.77 31.08
C ARG A 288 21.82 -4.55 29.77
N GLU A 289 22.77 -5.46 29.64
CA GLU A 289 22.88 -6.29 28.44
C GLU A 289 21.71 -7.30 28.33
N HIS A 290 21.24 -7.82 29.47
CA HIS A 290 20.06 -8.69 29.49
C HIS A 290 18.79 -7.99 28.99
N ILE A 291 18.50 -6.78 29.47
CA ILE A 291 17.30 -6.02 29.03
C ILE A 291 17.42 -5.51 27.59
N LYS A 292 18.62 -5.16 27.12
CA LYS A 292 18.84 -4.82 25.70
C LYS A 292 18.53 -6.00 24.79
N ALA A 293 18.98 -7.20 25.17
CA ALA A 293 18.66 -8.43 24.43
C ALA A 293 17.15 -8.71 24.45
N GLN A 294 16.50 -8.59 25.61
CA GLN A 294 15.06 -8.74 25.75
C GLN A 294 14.29 -7.73 24.89
N HIS A 295 14.72 -6.47 24.86
CA HIS A 295 14.10 -5.42 24.06
C HIS A 295 14.22 -5.70 22.56
N ARG A 296 15.42 -6.08 22.09
CA ARG A 296 15.66 -6.44 20.69
C ARG A 296 14.80 -7.61 20.24
N GLU A 297 14.81 -8.71 21.01
CA GLU A 297 13.96 -9.88 20.75
C GLU A 297 12.47 -9.50 20.79
N GLY A 298 12.09 -8.63 21.72
CA GLY A 298 10.73 -8.14 21.83
C GLY A 298 10.29 -7.32 20.61
N ARG A 299 11.16 -6.44 20.09
CA ARG A 299 10.90 -5.67 18.85
C ARG A 299 10.73 -6.59 17.65
N GLU A 300 11.58 -7.62 17.51
CA GLU A 300 11.44 -8.63 16.45
C GLU A 300 10.11 -9.39 16.56
N LYS A 301 9.70 -9.79 17.76
CA LYS A 301 8.39 -10.42 17.98
C LYS A 301 7.24 -9.50 17.61
N VAL A 302 7.27 -8.24 18.06
CA VAL A 302 6.24 -7.25 17.70
C VAL A 302 6.18 -7.06 16.19
N TRP A 303 7.33 -6.99 15.52
CA TRP A 303 7.39 -6.89 14.06
C TRP A 303 6.65 -8.04 13.38
N GLN A 304 6.86 -9.28 13.82
CA GLN A 304 6.17 -10.45 13.27
C GLN A 304 4.65 -10.42 13.53
N MET A 305 4.21 -9.83 14.64
CA MET A 305 2.79 -9.71 15.00
C MET A 305 2.08 -8.56 14.26
N LEU A 306 2.83 -7.58 13.74
CA LEU A 306 2.29 -6.31 13.22
C LEU A 306 1.21 -6.50 12.13
N PRO A 307 1.39 -7.35 11.10
CA PRO A 307 0.34 -7.62 10.11
C PRO A 307 -0.98 -8.07 10.75
N GLY A 308 -0.91 -8.92 11.77
CA GLY A 308 -2.07 -9.46 12.48
C GLY A 308 -2.88 -8.41 13.22
N PHE A 309 -2.26 -7.31 13.69
CA PHE A 309 -2.97 -6.21 14.34
C PHE A 309 -3.94 -5.49 13.40
N PHE A 310 -3.69 -5.57 12.09
CA PHE A 310 -4.47 -4.89 11.06
C PHE A 310 -5.26 -5.86 10.18
N GLY A 311 -5.40 -7.13 10.60
CA GLY A 311 -6.15 -8.14 9.87
C GLY A 311 -5.50 -8.55 8.54
N LEU A 312 -4.18 -8.40 8.40
CA LEU A 312 -3.43 -8.70 7.17
C LEU A 312 -2.79 -10.11 7.17
N GLY A 313 -3.11 -10.96 8.15
CA GLY A 313 -2.48 -12.28 8.29
C GLY A 313 -1.06 -12.20 8.82
N THR A 314 -0.14 -12.96 8.22
CA THR A 314 1.29 -13.00 8.52
C THR A 314 2.11 -12.28 7.44
N TRP A 315 3.40 -12.04 7.70
CA TRP A 315 4.30 -11.54 6.66
C TRP A 315 4.44 -12.50 5.48
N GLU A 316 4.29 -13.81 5.69
CA GLU A 316 4.29 -14.82 4.62
C GLU A 316 3.05 -14.67 3.74
N ASP A 317 1.86 -14.53 4.34
CA ASP A 317 0.60 -14.26 3.62
C ASP A 317 0.72 -13.00 2.75
N ILE A 318 1.20 -11.89 3.33
CA ILE A 318 1.44 -10.63 2.60
C ILE A 318 2.43 -10.82 1.44
N CYS A 319 3.49 -11.61 1.63
CA CYS A 319 4.47 -11.84 0.58
C CYS A 319 3.89 -12.66 -0.57
N ASN A 320 3.06 -13.65 -0.25
CA ASN A 320 2.36 -14.46 -1.24
C ASN A 320 1.35 -13.59 -2.01
N ASP A 321 0.52 -12.83 -1.31
CA ASP A 321 -0.51 -11.96 -1.91
C ASP A 321 0.06 -10.94 -2.91
N GLN A 322 1.21 -10.33 -2.61
CA GLN A 322 1.83 -9.35 -3.53
C GLN A 322 2.47 -9.99 -4.77
N ASN A 323 2.90 -11.24 -4.65
CA ASN A 323 3.59 -11.97 -5.72
C ASN A 323 2.62 -12.80 -6.59
N CYS A 324 1.36 -12.89 -6.20
CA CYS A 324 0.24 -13.39 -7.01
C CYS A 324 -0.18 -12.36 -8.06
#